data_AF-A0A953QWT1-F1
#
_entry.id   AF-A0A953QWT1-F1
#
_cell.length_a   1.000
_cell.length_b   1.000
_cell.length_c   1.000
_cell.angle_alpha   90.00
_cell.angle_beta   90.00
_cell.angle_gamma   90.00
#
_symmetry.space_group_name_H-M   'P 1'
#
loop_
_entity.id
_entity.type
_entity.pdbx_description
1 polymer ?
#
loop_
_entity_poly.entity_id
_entity_poly.type
_entity_poly.pdbx_seq_one_letter_code
_entity_poly.pdbx_strand_id
1 'polypeptide(L)' 'MADEATQPTANELYCPRCHVAIQDPLVCGDCAAIICRQCGTPLERVDELGIG' A
#
# COMPACT_ATOMS: atom_id res chain seq x y z
N MET A 1 14.22 1.26 -28.91
CA MET A 1 13.41 0.08 -28.57
C MET A 1 12.88 0.31 -27.16
N ALA A 2 11.58 0.07 -26.98
CA ALA A 2 10.79 0.38 -25.79
C ALA A 2 11.11 -0.55 -24.62
N ASP A 3 11.05 0.00 -23.41
CA ASP A 3 10.84 -0.67 -22.13
C ASP A 3 10.44 0.47 -21.16
N GLU A 4 9.22 1.01 -21.23
CA GLU A 4 7.93 0.44 -20.82
C GLU A 4 7.93 -0.12 -19.39
N ALA A 5 7.71 0.80 -18.45
CA ALA A 5 6.97 0.62 -17.21
C ALA A 5 7.34 -0.57 -16.30
N THR A 6 8.30 -0.34 -15.41
CA THR A 6 8.12 -0.77 -14.02
C THR A 6 8.47 0.39 -13.10
N GLN A 7 7.59 1.40 -13.07
CA GLN A 7 7.43 2.14 -11.82
C GLN A 7 7.14 1.05 -10.78
N PRO A 8 7.87 0.96 -9.66
CA PRO A 8 7.56 -0.03 -8.63
C PRO A 8 6.08 0.11 -8.39
N THR A 9 5.34 -0.93 -8.79
CA THR A 9 3.90 -0.98 -8.70
C THR A 9 3.60 -0.47 -7.31
N ALA A 10 2.78 0.59 -7.23
CA ALA A 10 2.23 1.05 -5.98
C ALA A 10 1.39 -0.14 -5.49
N ASN A 11 2.08 -1.09 -4.86
CA ASN A 11 1.63 -2.37 -4.38
C ASN A 11 0.39 -2.04 -3.60
N GLU A 12 -0.78 -2.29 -4.21
CA GLU A 12 -2.04 -1.62 -3.87
C GLU A 12 -2.28 -1.80 -2.38
N LEU A 13 -2.03 -0.77 -1.59
CA LEU A 13 -2.02 -0.90 -0.14
C LEU A 13 -3.45 -1.06 0.30
N TYR A 14 -3.75 -2.18 0.94
CA TYR A 14 -5.10 -2.47 1.39
C TYR A 14 -5.26 -2.08 2.84
N CYS A 15 -6.37 -1.42 3.14
CA CYS A 15 -6.75 -1.14 4.51
C CYS A 15 -7.70 -2.24 5.00
N PRO A 16 -7.29 -3.13 5.94
CA PRO A 16 -8.16 -4.18 6.45
C PRO A 16 -9.33 -3.64 7.28
N ARG A 17 -9.23 -2.41 7.78
CA ARG A 17 -10.30 -1.79 8.58
C ARG A 17 -11.37 -1.12 7.72
N CYS A 18 -10.95 -0.46 6.65
CA CYS A 18 -11.86 0.17 5.70
C CYS A 18 -12.33 -0.81 4.61
N HIS A 19 -11.63 -1.93 4.45
CA HIS A 19 -11.82 -2.92 3.39
C HIS A 19 -11.71 -2.34 1.97
N VAL A 20 -10.79 -1.40 1.77
CA VAL A 20 -10.59 -0.70 0.48
C VAL A 20 -9.10 -0.57 0.15
N ALA A 21 -8.80 -0.47 -1.13
CA ALA A 21 -7.48 -0.08 -1.62
C ALA A 21 -7.25 1.42 -1.38
N ILE A 22 -6.07 1.76 -0.88
CA ILE A 22 -5.65 3.11 -0.55
C ILE A 22 -4.52 3.50 -1.51
N GLN A 23 -4.79 4.48 -2.37
CA GLN A 23 -3.79 5.00 -3.32
C GLN A 23 -2.90 6.10 -2.73
N ASP A 24 -3.35 6.73 -1.65
CA ASP A 24 -2.66 7.85 -1.00
C ASP A 24 -2.48 7.56 0.50
N PRO A 25 -1.54 6.66 0.85
CA PRO A 25 -1.26 6.32 2.23
C PRO A 25 -0.45 7.42 2.93
N LEU A 26 -0.55 7.49 4.24
CA LEU A 26 0.36 8.28 5.07
C LEU A 26 1.57 7.44 5.47
N VAL A 27 2.76 8.02 5.43
CA VAL A 27 3.97 7.39 5.95
C VAL A 27 4.32 8.05 7.28
N CYS A 28 4.40 7.26 8.34
CA CYS A 28 4.89 7.69 9.64
C CYS A 28 6.36 8.08 9.53
N GLY A 29 6.70 9.34 9.84
CA GLY A 29 8.08 9.85 9.71
C GLY A 29 9.06 9.21 10.70
N ASP A 30 8.60 8.85 11.90
CA ASP A 30 9.45 8.29 12.95
C ASP A 30 9.66 6.78 12.83
N CYS A 31 8.63 6.09 12.32
CA CYS A 31 8.53 4.63 12.36
C CYS A 31 8.49 3.98 10.97
N ALA A 32 8.45 4.77 9.89
CA ALA A 32 8.33 4.34 8.51
C ALA A 32 7.11 3.43 8.21
N ALA A 33 6.15 3.35 9.14
CA ALA A 33 4.92 2.59 8.96
C ALA A 33 4.02 3.27 7.91
N ILE A 34 3.40 2.46 7.05
CA ILE A 34 2.42 2.92 6.07
C ILE A 34 1.03 2.84 6.70
N ILE A 35 0.26 3.92 6.65
CA ILE A 35 -0.96 4.11 7.44
C ILE A 35 -2.10 4.62 6.54
N CYS A 36 -3.31 4.13 6.79
CA CYS A 36 -4.52 4.60 6.13
C CYS A 36 -4.80 6.06 6.50
N ARG A 37 -4.84 6.96 5.51
CA ARG A 37 -5.20 8.37 5.73
C ARG A 37 -6.62 8.60 6.28
N GLN A 38 -7.52 7.62 6.14
CA GLN A 38 -8.91 7.76 6.58
C GLN A 38 -9.12 7.31 8.03
N CYS A 39 -8.53 6.19 8.43
CA CYS A 39 -8.80 5.58 9.73
C CYS A 39 -7.58 5.44 10.64
N GLY A 40 -6.37 5.78 10.16
CA GLY A 40 -5.14 5.67 10.95
C GLY A 40 -4.64 4.23 11.18
N THR A 41 -5.26 3.23 10.55
CA THR A 41 -4.82 1.82 10.67
C THR A 41 -3.59 1.57 9.78
N PRO A 42 -2.57 0.82 10.25
CA PRO A 42 -1.46 0.42 9.40
C PRO A 42 -1.96 -0.41 8.21
N LEU A 43 -1.45 -0.10 7.02
CA LEU A 43 -1.83 -0.79 5.79
C LEU A 43 -0.98 -2.02 5.56
N GLU A 44 -1.58 -3.02 4.93
CA GLU A 44 -0.92 -4.24 4.53
C GLU A 44 -0.63 -4.20 3.02
N ARG A 45 0.50 -4.77 2.58
CA ARG A 45 0.81 -4.94 1.17
C ARG A 45 0.04 -6.13 0.62
N VAL A 46 -0.61 -5.97 -0.52
CA VAL A 46 -1.39 -7.06 -1.15
C VAL A 46 -0.49 -8.17 -1.68
N ASP A 47 0.79 -7.89 -1.97
CA ASP A 47 1.78 -8.88 -2.45
C ASP A 47 2.12 -9.98 -1.42
N GLU A 48 1.85 -9.77 -0.12
CA GLU A 48 2.09 -10.78 0.93
C GLU A 48 0.86 -11.66 1.23
N LEU A 49 -0.28 -11.42 0.55
CA LEU A 49 -1.47 -12.27 0.62
C LEU A 49 -1.33 -13.41 -0.40
N GLY A 50 -0.45 -14.37 -0.09
CA GLY A 50 -0.09 -15.51 -0.93
C GLY A 50 -1.28 -16.23 -1.57
N ILE A 51 -1.49 -15.97 -2.88
CA ILE A 51 -2.10 -16.94 -3.79
C ILE A 51 -0.94 -17.54 -4.59
N GLY A 52 -0.43 -18.67 -4.10
CA GLY A 52 0.63 -19.47 -4.71
C GLY A 52 1.03 -20.66 -3.85
#